data_AF-A0A1B6DEP5-F1
#
_entry.id   AF-A0A1B6DEP5-F1
#
_cell.length_a   1.000
_cell.length_b   1.000
_cell.length_c   1.000
_cell.angle_alpha   90.00
_cell.angle_beta   90.00
_cell.angle_gamma   90.00
#
_symmetry.space_group_name_H-M   'P 1'
#
loop_
_entity.id
_entity.type
_entity.pdbx_description
1 polymer ?
#
loop_
_entity_poly.entity_id
_entity_poly.type
_entity_poly.pdbx_seq_one_letter_code
_entity_poly.pdbx_strand_id
1 'polypeptide(L)'
;NDLENLHIDIIADVLFDLGADFKLFIWEANEQKKNERLDKLIKETIPFYMQKFEEIAKNNNGFLANKKLSWVDIVFASFAENFNLTLPKGANFIDDYPTLKALKEKFYQTPRLNPT
;
A
#
# COMPACT_ATOMS: atom_id res chain seq x y z
N ASN A 1 -19.69 -0.66 -13.72
CA ASN A 1 -19.63 0.21 -14.92
C ASN A 1 -18.17 0.25 -15.35
N ASP A 2 -17.88 0.15 -16.64
CA ASP A 2 -16.51 0.04 -17.18
C ASP A 2 -15.59 1.16 -16.70
N LEU A 3 -16.10 2.39 -16.58
CA LEU A 3 -15.32 3.51 -16.04
C LEU A 3 -14.96 3.35 -14.56
N GLU A 4 -15.88 2.83 -13.74
CA GLU A 4 -15.60 2.56 -12.32
C GLU A 4 -14.53 1.47 -12.20
N ASN A 5 -14.61 0.43 -13.03
CA ASN A 5 -13.62 -0.65 -13.06
C ASN A 5 -12.26 -0.11 -13.50
N LEU A 6 -12.21 0.73 -14.54
CA LEU A 6 -10.99 1.35 -15.02
C LEU A 6 -10.28 2.17 -13.91
N HIS A 7 -11.02 2.95 -13.11
CA HIS A 7 -10.42 3.67 -11.99
C HIS A 7 -9.82 2.72 -10.94
N ILE A 8 -10.47 1.58 -10.70
CA ILE A 8 -9.97 0.59 -9.75
C ILE A 8 -8.70 -0.08 -10.30
N ASP A 9 -8.72 -0.47 -11.57
CA ASP A 9 -7.61 -1.14 -12.26
C ASP A 9 -6.37 -0.24 -12.30
N ILE A 10 -6.53 1.06 -12.59
CA ILE A 10 -5.42 2.04 -12.57
C ILE A 10 -4.73 2.06 -11.21
N ILE A 11 -5.49 2.10 -10.11
CA ILE A 11 -4.90 2.10 -8.76
C ILE A 11 -4.22 0.76 -8.47
N ALA A 12 -4.82 -0.34 -8.91
CA ALA A 12 -4.26 -1.66 -8.70
C ALA A 12 -2.92 -1.84 -9.40
N ASP A 13 -2.80 -1.39 -10.66
CA ASP A 13 -1.55 -1.41 -11.41
C ASP A 13 -0.45 -0.64 -10.67
N VAL A 14 -0.76 0.56 -10.15
CA VAL A 14 0.19 1.36 -9.36
C VAL A 14 0.60 0.64 -8.06
N LEU A 15 -0.32 -0.06 -7.39
CA LEU A 15 0.02 -0.88 -6.23
C LEU A 15 0.91 -2.06 -6.61
N PHE A 16 0.66 -2.71 -7.75
CA PHE A 16 1.48 -3.82 -8.21
C PHE A 16 2.88 -3.38 -8.63
N ASP A 17 3.05 -2.18 -9.18
CA ASP A 17 4.36 -1.58 -9.44
C ASP A 17 5.15 -1.39 -8.13
N LEU A 18 4.52 -0.82 -7.09
CA LEU A 18 5.12 -0.75 -5.74
C LEU A 18 5.46 -2.15 -5.19
N GLY A 19 4.57 -3.13 -5.40
CA GLY A 19 4.79 -4.53 -5.04
C GLY A 19 5.99 -5.15 -5.76
N ALA A 20 6.23 -4.80 -7.02
CA ALA A 20 7.36 -5.26 -7.79
C ALA A 20 8.68 -4.68 -7.26
N ASP A 21 8.71 -3.37 -6.96
CA ASP A 21 9.86 -2.72 -6.33
C ASP A 21 10.21 -3.38 -4.99
N PHE A 22 9.18 -3.70 -4.19
CA PHE A 22 9.36 -4.39 -2.91
C PHE A 22 9.94 -5.80 -3.08
N LYS A 23 9.47 -6.56 -4.08
CA LYS A 23 9.99 -7.89 -4.40
C LYS A 23 11.47 -7.84 -4.79
N LEU A 24 11.90 -6.82 -5.54
CA LEU A 24 13.31 -6.67 -5.89
C LEU A 24 14.20 -6.50 -4.65
N PHE A 25 13.70 -5.87 -3.59
CA PHE A 25 14.39 -5.81 -2.30
C PHE A 25 14.40 -7.18 -1.59
N ILE A 26 13.26 -7.86 -1.47
CA ILE A 26 13.16 -9.14 -0.74
C ILE A 26 14.14 -10.17 -1.32
N TRP A 27 14.14 -10.31 -2.65
CA TRP A 27 14.84 -11.36 -3.39
C TRP A 27 16.28 -10.99 -3.79
N GLU A 28 16.78 -9.82 -3.38
CA GLU A 28 18.18 -9.45 -3.60
C GLU A 28 19.10 -10.34 -2.74
N ALA A 29 19.98 -11.10 -3.41
CA ALA A 29 20.88 -12.05 -2.76
C ALA A 29 22.16 -11.37 -2.23
N ASN A 30 22.57 -10.25 -2.83
CA ASN A 30 23.73 -9.52 -2.38
C ASN A 30 23.37 -8.57 -1.23
N GLU A 31 23.94 -8.77 -0.05
CA GLU A 31 23.60 -8.01 1.16
C GLU A 31 23.83 -6.50 1.02
N GLN A 32 24.92 -6.08 0.36
CA GLN A 32 25.20 -4.66 0.15
C GLN A 32 24.12 -4.02 -0.73
N LYS A 33 23.81 -4.63 -1.88
CA LYS A 33 22.75 -4.15 -2.77
C LYS A 33 21.39 -4.20 -2.10
N LYS A 34 21.13 -5.20 -1.25
CA LYS A 34 19.89 -5.31 -0.50
C LYS A 34 19.70 -4.13 0.44
N ASN A 35 20.76 -3.73 1.16
CA ASN A 35 20.74 -2.55 2.03
C ASN A 35 20.56 -1.25 1.23
N GLU A 36 21.25 -1.10 0.09
CA GLU A 36 21.07 0.06 -0.80
C GLU A 36 19.62 0.17 -1.32
N ARG A 37 19.02 -0.96 -1.72
CA ARG A 37 17.60 -1.03 -2.14
C ARG A 37 16.65 -0.69 -1.00
N LEU A 38 16.91 -1.22 0.19
CA LEU A 38 16.09 -0.95 1.38
C LEU A 38 16.10 0.54 1.73
N ASP A 39 17.29 1.16 1.71
CA ASP A 39 17.45 2.58 1.97
C ASP A 39 16.67 3.42 0.97
N LYS A 40 16.78 3.12 -0.32
CA LYS A 40 16.00 3.78 -1.37
C LYS A 40 14.50 3.57 -1.17
N LEU A 41 14.09 2.35 -0.85
CA LEU A 41 12.69 1.99 -0.65
C LEU A 41 12.06 2.81 0.49
N ILE A 42 12.75 2.91 1.63
CA ILE A 42 12.26 3.64 2.82
C ILE A 42 12.30 5.15 2.62
N LYS A 43 13.37 5.68 2.03
CA LYS A 43 13.59 7.14 1.95
C LYS A 43 12.88 7.80 0.77
N GLU A 44 12.65 7.05 -0.31
CA GLU A 44 12.16 7.61 -1.58
C GLU A 44 10.87 6.93 -2.02
N THR A 45 10.92 5.62 -2.27
CA THR A 45 9.84 4.90 -2.96
C THR A 45 8.55 4.87 -2.13
N ILE A 46 8.62 4.41 -0.88
CA ILE A 46 7.43 4.34 0.01
C ILE A 46 6.82 5.73 0.20
N PRO A 47 7.57 6.78 0.60
CA PRO A 47 7.01 8.12 0.73
C PRO A 47 6.33 8.62 -0.54
N PHE A 48 6.94 8.42 -1.70
CA PHE A 48 6.39 8.84 -2.99
C PHE A 48 5.00 8.22 -3.27
N TYR A 49 4.87 6.90 -3.11
CA TYR A 49 3.59 6.22 -3.35
C TYR A 49 2.56 6.57 -2.27
N MET A 50 2.95 6.60 -1.00
CA MET A 50 2.00 6.82 0.10
C MET A 50 1.46 8.25 0.12
N GLN A 51 2.27 9.26 -0.23
CA GLN A 51 1.77 10.63 -0.43
C GLN A 51 0.67 10.69 -1.48
N LYS A 52 0.87 10.04 -2.63
CA LYS A 52 -0.13 9.98 -3.71
C LYS A 52 -1.40 9.26 -3.27
N PHE A 53 -1.27 8.09 -2.63
CA PHE A 53 -2.44 7.33 -2.18
C PHE A 53 -3.21 8.05 -1.07
N GLU A 54 -2.52 8.75 -0.17
CA GLU A 54 -3.15 9.56 0.87
C GLU A 54 -3.98 10.70 0.25
N GLU A 55 -3.45 11.40 -0.77
CA GLU A 55 -4.19 12.42 -1.50
C GLU A 55 -5.40 11.85 -2.25
N ILE A 56 -5.21 10.72 -2.94
CA ILE A 56 -6.30 10.01 -3.63
C ILE A 56 -7.39 9.63 -2.62
N ALA A 57 -7.02 9.02 -1.50
CA ALA A 57 -7.95 8.58 -0.48
C ALA A 57 -8.72 9.75 0.13
N LYS A 58 -8.04 10.87 0.44
CA LYS A 58 -8.70 12.10 0.93
C LYS A 58 -9.77 12.60 -0.03
N ASN A 59 -9.48 12.60 -1.33
CA ASN A 59 -10.42 13.04 -2.37
C ASN A 59 -11.53 12.02 -2.66
N ASN A 60 -11.37 10.78 -2.20
CA ASN A 60 -12.28 9.67 -2.43
C ASN A 60 -12.95 9.17 -1.13
N ASN A 61 -13.30 10.07 -0.21
CA ASN A 61 -13.99 9.73 1.05
C ASN A 61 -13.28 8.67 1.90
N GLY A 62 -11.95 8.62 1.81
CA GLY A 62 -11.11 7.65 2.48
C GLY A 62 -11.10 6.26 1.84
N PHE A 63 -11.33 6.16 0.53
CA PHE A 63 -11.18 4.95 -0.29
C PHE A 63 -10.27 5.24 -1.47
N LEU A 64 -9.66 4.24 -2.09
CA LEU A 64 -8.72 4.46 -3.18
C LEU A 64 -9.38 4.71 -4.54
N ALA A 65 -10.63 4.28 -4.73
CA ALA A 65 -11.36 4.50 -5.97
C ALA A 65 -12.86 4.74 -5.74
N ASN A 66 -13.47 5.52 -6.62
CA ASN A 66 -14.92 5.68 -6.74
C ASN A 66 -15.68 6.04 -5.44
N LYS A 67 -15.00 6.64 -4.46
CA LYS A 67 -15.58 7.10 -3.18
C LYS A 67 -16.25 6.00 -2.33
N LYS A 68 -15.98 4.73 -2.61
CA LYS A 68 -16.61 3.57 -1.96
C LYS A 68 -15.63 2.42 -1.85
N LEU A 69 -15.89 1.51 -0.90
CA LEU A 69 -15.09 0.30 -0.73
C LEU A 69 -15.08 -0.53 -2.02
N SER A 70 -13.89 -0.96 -2.42
CA SER A 70 -13.64 -1.79 -3.60
C SER A 70 -12.52 -2.80 -3.31
N TRP A 71 -12.25 -3.68 -4.28
CA TRP A 71 -11.23 -4.72 -4.08
C TRP A 71 -9.81 -4.15 -3.99
N VAL A 72 -9.54 -2.97 -4.55
CA VAL A 72 -8.20 -2.37 -4.49
C VAL A 72 -7.86 -1.85 -3.09
N ASP A 73 -8.87 -1.45 -2.30
CA ASP A 73 -8.70 -1.10 -0.88
C ASP A 73 -8.25 -2.32 -0.06
N ILE A 74 -8.77 -3.51 -0.39
CA ILE A 74 -8.39 -4.79 0.23
C ILE A 74 -6.94 -5.15 -0.13
N VAL A 75 -6.56 -4.98 -1.41
CA VAL A 75 -5.19 -5.22 -1.86
C VAL A 75 -4.21 -4.28 -1.16
N PHE A 76 -4.55 -2.99 -1.06
CA PHE A 76 -3.75 -2.03 -0.31
C PHE A 76 -3.57 -2.43 1.16
N ALA A 77 -4.67 -2.77 1.86
CA ALA A 77 -4.60 -3.18 3.26
C ALA A 77 -3.72 -4.42 3.45
N SER A 78 -3.80 -5.38 2.53
CA SER A 78 -2.96 -6.58 2.51
C SER A 78 -1.48 -6.23 2.31
N PHE A 79 -1.17 -5.32 1.38
CA PHE A 79 0.21 -4.88 1.14
C PHE A 79 0.77 -4.15 2.36
N ALA A 80 -0.02 -3.26 2.97
CA ALA A 80 0.37 -2.54 4.17
C ALA A 80 0.71 -3.47 5.34
N GLU A 81 -0.02 -4.58 5.50
CA GLU A 81 0.32 -5.58 6.50
C GLU A 81 1.62 -6.32 6.16
N ASN A 82 1.73 -6.85 4.94
CA ASN A 82 2.91 -7.60 4.51
C ASN A 82 4.20 -6.77 4.56
N PHE A 83 4.12 -5.49 4.19
CA PHE A 83 5.28 -4.61 4.17
C PHE A 83 5.71 -4.26 5.60
N ASN A 84 4.76 -4.00 6.50
CA ASN A 84 5.06 -3.77 7.91
C ASN A 84 5.73 -4.99 8.58
N LEU A 85 5.37 -6.21 8.18
CA LEU A 85 5.98 -7.45 8.69
C LEU A 85 7.39 -7.68 8.14
N THR A 86 7.69 -7.15 6.95
CA THR A 86 8.93 -7.42 6.22
C THR A 86 9.98 -6.33 6.41
N LEU A 87 9.55 -5.08 6.55
CA LEU A 87 10.46 -3.94 6.76
C LEU A 87 11.07 -3.98 8.17
N PRO A 88 12.26 -3.39 8.37
CA PRO A 88 12.85 -3.25 9.70
C PRO A 88 11.91 -2.51 10.66
N LYS A 89 11.96 -2.88 11.95
CA LYS A 89 11.19 -2.17 12.98
C LYS A 89 11.51 -0.67 12.96
N GLY A 90 10.46 0.16 12.89
CA GLY A 90 10.58 1.62 12.80
C GLY A 90 10.62 2.17 11.37
N ALA A 91 10.60 1.32 10.34
CA ALA A 91 10.31 1.76 8.99
C ALA A 91 8.79 2.00 8.86
N ASN A 92 8.41 3.27 8.74
CA ASN A 92 7.01 3.67 8.64
C ASN A 92 6.50 3.42 7.22
N PHE A 93 5.56 2.48 7.05
CA PHE A 93 4.87 2.32 5.76
C PHE A 93 3.71 3.30 5.63
N ILE A 94 2.78 3.31 6.59
CA ILE A 94 1.57 4.15 6.55
C ILE A 94 1.42 5.07 7.76
N ASP A 95 2.39 5.11 8.68
CA ASP A 95 2.17 5.72 9.99
C ASP A 95 1.91 7.23 9.96
N ASP A 96 2.47 7.92 8.96
CA ASP A 96 2.32 9.36 8.73
C ASP A 96 1.09 9.70 7.85
N TYR A 97 0.31 8.69 7.44
CA TYR A 97 -0.77 8.81 6.45
C TYR A 97 -2.12 8.42 7.08
N PRO A 98 -2.78 9.34 7.82
CA PRO A 98 -3.92 9.00 8.66
C PRO A 98 -5.14 8.47 7.88
N THR A 99 -5.35 8.92 6.64
CA THR A 99 -6.45 8.44 5.81
C THR A 99 -6.22 6.98 5.40
N LEU A 100 -4.99 6.65 5.02
CA LEU A 100 -4.59 5.29 4.69
C LEU A 100 -4.60 4.35 5.91
N LYS A 101 -4.24 4.84 7.11
CA LYS A 101 -4.39 4.06 8.36
C LYS A 101 -5.86 3.72 8.63
N ALA A 102 -6.74 4.71 8.54
CA ALA A 102 -8.17 4.49 8.71
C ALA A 102 -8.73 3.53 7.65
N LEU A 103 -8.24 3.59 6.40
CA LEU A 103 -8.61 2.64 5.35
C LEU A 103 -8.19 1.20 5.70
N LYS A 104 -6.95 1.00 6.17
CA LYS A 104 -6.48 -0.31 6.64
C LYS A 104 -7.31 -0.82 7.81
N GLU A 105 -7.70 0.03 8.76
CA GLU A 105 -8.54 -0.37 9.89
C GLU A 105 -9.95 -0.81 9.47
N LYS A 106 -10.56 -0.14 8.47
CA LYS A 106 -11.86 -0.53 7.90
C LYS A 106 -11.83 -1.94 7.31
N PHE A 107 -10.71 -2.39 6.76
CA PHE A 107 -10.54 -3.76 6.28
C PHE A 107 -10.75 -4.78 7.41
N TYR A 108 -10.10 -4.61 8.58
CA TYR A 108 -10.24 -5.51 9.73
C TYR A 108 -11.62 -5.42 10.40
N GLN A 109 -12.32 -4.30 10.27
CA GLN A 109 -13.70 -4.20 10.78
C GLN A 109 -14.71 -4.97 9.91
N THR A 110 -14.32 -5.44 8.73
CA THR A 110 -15.20 -6.21 7.84
C THR A 110 -15.28 -7.67 8.34
N PRO A 111 -16.43 -8.15 8.84
CA PRO A 111 -16.53 -9.40 9.62
C PRO A 111 -16.05 -10.69 8.94
N ARG A 112 -15.90 -10.69 7.61
CA ARG A 112 -15.44 -11.85 6.82
C ARG A 112 -13.92 -11.93 6.67
N LEU A 113 -13.18 -10.90 7.10
CA LEU A 113 -11.74 -10.73 6.80
C LEU A 113 -10.88 -10.68 8.06
N ASN A 114 -11.48 -10.82 9.25
CA ASN A 114 -10.72 -11.02 10.48
C ASN A 114 -10.18 -12.46 10.54
N PRO A 115 -8.86 -12.66 10.61
CA PRO A 115 -8.32 -13.97 10.95
C PRO A 115 -8.67 -14.26 12.41
N THR A 116 -9.48 -15.29 12.62
CA THR A 116 -9.74 -15.90 13.95
C THR A 116 -8.47 -16.50 14.54
#